data_AF-A0A1F2SVF7-F1
#
_entry.id   AF-A0A1F2SVF7-F1
#
_cell.length_a   1.000
_cell.length_b   1.000
_cell.length_c   1.000
_cell.angle_alpha   90.00
_cell.angle_beta   90.00
_cell.angle_gamma   90.00
#
_symmetry.space_group_name_H-M   'P 1'
#
loop_
_entity.id
_entity.type
_entity.pdbx_description
1 polymer ?
#
loop_
_entity_poly.entity_id
_entity_poly.type
_entity_poly.pdbx_seq_one_letter_code
_entity_poly.pdbx_strand_id
1 'polypeptide(L)'
;MKTLLLIMKLFPLLLSAIQAVEEAIPLPGQGKKKLDLVLDVLKSAYDAGDELLRSFAWEKVVQVAVPIITKIVAALNELGVFKKSVLEPAQ
;
A
#
# COMPACT_ATOMS: atom_id res chain seq x y z
N MET A 1 -16.48 6.80 15.27
CA MET A 1 -15.15 6.63 15.92
C MET A 1 -14.37 5.42 15.39
N LYS A 2 -14.98 4.23 15.25
CA LYS A 2 -14.27 3.03 14.78
C LYS A 2 -13.54 3.22 13.43
N THR A 3 -14.12 3.94 12.47
CA THR A 3 -13.47 4.23 11.18
C THR A 3 -12.20 5.07 11.32
N LEU A 4 -12.16 6.03 12.26
CA LEU A 4 -10.96 6.82 12.51
C LEU A 4 -9.85 5.93 13.10
N LEU A 5 -10.20 5.04 14.03
CA LEU A 5 -9.26 4.05 14.58
C LEU A 5 -8.73 3.11 13.49
N LEU A 6 -9.59 2.67 12.57
CA LEU A 6 -9.19 1.87 11.41
C LEU A 6 -8.17 2.63 10.55
N ILE A 7 -8.45 3.90 10.22
CA ILE A 7 -7.53 4.74 9.44
C ILE A 7 -6.18 4.89 10.15
N MET A 8 -6.20 5.17 11.47
CA MET A 8 -4.96 5.34 12.25
C MET A 8 -4.12 4.06 12.32
N LYS A 9 -4.75 2.88 12.33
CA LYS A 9 -4.04 1.59 12.27
C LYS A 9 -3.56 1.26 10.85
N LEU A 10 -4.37 1.51 9.83
CA LEU A 10 -4.04 1.17 8.45
C LEU A 10 -2.94 2.06 7.87
N PHE A 11 -2.92 3.35 8.19
CA PHE A 11 -1.95 4.29 7.63
C PHE A 11 -0.48 3.84 7.78
N PRO A 12 0.05 3.56 8.99
CA PRO A 12 1.45 3.15 9.15
C PRO A 12 1.71 1.79 8.48
N LEU A 13 0.76 0.85 8.56
CA LEU A 13 0.88 -0.46 7.93
C LEU A 13 1.00 -0.35 6.40
N LEU A 14 0.13 0.45 5.78
CA LEU A 14 0.14 0.69 4.35
C LEU A 14 1.42 1.40 3.91
N LEU A 15 1.89 2.39 4.67
CA LEU A 15 3.14 3.08 4.39
C LEU A 15 4.34 2.10 4.36
N SER A 16 4.47 1.27 5.40
CA SER A 16 5.54 0.27 5.47
C SER A 16 5.43 -0.78 4.37
N ALA A 17 4.23 -1.27 4.08
CA ALA A 17 4.01 -2.26 3.02
C ALA A 17 4.37 -1.72 1.63
N ILE A 18 3.95 -0.49 1.32
CA ILE A 18 4.26 0.18 0.06
C ILE A 18 5.77 0.36 -0.10
N GLN A 19 6.46 0.83 0.94
CA GLN A 19 7.91 0.98 0.91
C GLN A 19 8.64 -0.36 0.73
N ALA A 20 8.23 -1.39 1.47
CA ALA A 20 8.82 -2.73 1.34
C ALA A 20 8.61 -3.33 -0.06
N VAL A 21 7.43 -3.14 -0.68
CA VAL A 21 7.17 -3.59 -2.04
C VAL A 21 8.01 -2.82 -3.06
N GLU A 22 8.18 -1.51 -2.87
CA GLU A 22 9.04 -0.72 -3.75
C GLU A 22 10.51 -1.16 -3.65
N GLU A 23 11.00 -1.40 -2.44
CA GLU A 23 12.37 -1.88 -2.21
C GLU A 23 12.63 -3.25 -2.81
N ALA A 24 11.66 -4.16 -2.68
CA ALA A 24 11.76 -5.52 -3.22
C ALA A 24 11.66 -5.55 -4.76
N ILE A 25 10.89 -4.63 -5.35
CA ILE A 25 10.63 -4.59 -6.80
C ILE A 25 10.82 -3.15 -7.31
N PRO A 26 12.06 -2.64 -7.48
CA PRO A 26 12.31 -1.27 -7.93
C PRO A 26 12.16 -1.11 -9.45
N LEU A 27 11.17 -1.78 -10.06
CA LEU A 27 10.89 -1.72 -11.49
C LEU A 27 9.87 -0.62 -11.81
N PRO A 28 10.19 0.31 -12.74
CA PRO A 28 9.28 1.34 -13.18
C PRO A 28 8.14 0.74 -14.04
N GLY A 29 7.00 1.43 -14.10
CA GLY A 29 5.85 0.99 -14.91
C GLY A 29 5.03 -0.18 -14.34
N GLN A 30 5.48 -0.79 -13.23
CA GLN A 30 4.78 -1.92 -12.58
C GLN A 30 3.85 -1.49 -11.42
N GLY A 31 3.42 -0.23 -11.39
CA GLY A 31 2.62 0.32 -10.28
C GLY A 31 1.35 -0.48 -9.98
N LYS A 32 0.67 -1.00 -11.01
CA LYS A 32 -0.51 -1.87 -10.83
C LYS A 32 -0.17 -3.16 -10.10
N LYS A 33 0.86 -3.90 -10.54
CA LYS A 33 1.28 -5.15 -9.89
C LYS A 33 1.74 -4.93 -8.44
N LYS A 34 2.43 -3.81 -8.17
CA LYS A 34 2.83 -3.41 -6.81
C LYS A 34 1.60 -3.15 -5.93
N LEU A 35 0.62 -2.41 -6.45
CA LEU A 35 -0.64 -2.16 -5.76
C LEU A 35 -1.40 -3.46 -5.47
N ASP A 36 -1.50 -4.35 -6.46
CA ASP A 36 -2.16 -5.65 -6.31
C ASP A 36 -1.50 -6.46 -5.18
N LEU A 37 -0.16 -6.50 -5.12
CA LEU A 37 0.57 -7.15 -4.04
C LEU A 37 0.30 -6.52 -2.66
N VAL A 38 0.25 -5.18 -2.57
CA VAL A 38 -0.11 -4.51 -1.30
C VAL A 38 -1.53 -4.88 -0.86
N LEU A 39 -2.48 -4.97 -1.80
CA LEU A 39 -3.86 -5.36 -1.51
C LEU A 39 -3.98 -6.84 -1.10
N ASP A 40 -3.21 -7.74 -1.71
CA ASP A 40 -3.17 -9.16 -1.36
C ASP A 40 -2.59 -9.39 0.04
N VAL A 41 -1.54 -8.66 0.39
CA VAL A 41 -0.97 -8.66 1.75
C VAL A 41 -1.98 -8.11 2.75
N LEU A 42 -2.66 -7.00 2.41
CA LEU A 42 -3.70 -6.43 3.25
C LEU A 42 -4.86 -7.41 3.47
N LYS A 43 -5.28 -8.14 2.43
CA LYS A 43 -6.33 -9.15 2.53
C LYS A 43 -5.91 -10.29 3.46
N SER A 44 -4.67 -10.77 3.32
CA SER A 44 -4.12 -11.82 4.19
C SER A 44 -4.08 -11.37 5.66
N ALA A 45 -3.68 -10.12 5.92
CA ALA A 45 -3.67 -9.55 7.26
C ALA A 45 -5.09 -9.33 7.83
N TYR A 46 -6.05 -8.94 6.99
CA TYR A 46 -7.46 -8.82 7.37
C TYR A 46 -8.05 -10.19 7.74
N ASP A 47 -7.77 -11.23 6.95
CA ASP A 47 -8.25 -12.60 7.21
C ASP A 47 -7.65 -13.19 8.48
N ALA A 48 -6.38 -12.90 8.77
CA ALA A 48 -5.71 -13.28 10.01
C ALA A 48 -6.00 -12.32 11.19
N GLY A 49 -6.71 -11.22 10.94
CA GLY A 49 -6.83 -10.09 11.84
C GLY A 49 -7.74 -10.30 13.05
N ASP A 50 -7.63 -9.36 13.99
CA ASP A 50 -8.41 -9.31 15.23
C ASP A 50 -9.89 -8.94 14.99
N GLU A 51 -10.69 -9.04 16.06
CA GLU A 51 -12.13 -8.75 16.04
C GLU A 51 -12.45 -7.33 15.53
N LEU A 52 -11.55 -6.36 15.76
CA LEU A 52 -11.75 -5.00 15.28
C LEU A 52 -11.68 -4.92 13.76
N LEU A 53 -10.68 -5.55 13.13
CA LEU A 53 -10.58 -5.57 11.67
C LEU A 53 -11.77 -6.31 11.05
N ARG A 54 -12.13 -7.45 11.63
CA ARG A 54 -13.30 -8.24 11.20
C ARG A 54 -14.65 -7.56 11.47
N SER A 55 -14.69 -6.52 12.32
CA SER A 55 -15.90 -5.71 12.54
C SER A 55 -16.25 -4.81 11.36
N PHE A 56 -15.34 -4.64 10.40
CA PHE A 56 -15.60 -3.94 9.13
C PHE A 56 -15.73 -4.95 8.01
N ALA A 57 -16.71 -4.77 7.12
CA ALA A 57 -16.74 -5.50 5.86
C ALA A 57 -15.46 -5.22 5.05
N TRP A 58 -14.94 -6.25 4.36
CA TRP A 58 -13.72 -6.13 3.56
C TRP A 58 -13.81 -5.00 2.53
N GLU A 59 -14.97 -4.83 1.88
CA GLU A 59 -15.21 -3.77 0.91
C GLU A 59 -15.03 -2.38 1.54
N LYS A 60 -15.40 -2.23 2.82
CA LYS A 60 -15.22 -0.98 3.55
C LYS A 60 -13.75 -0.71 3.85
N VAL A 61 -12.99 -1.76 4.17
CA VAL A 61 -11.54 -1.66 4.38
C VAL A 61 -10.86 -1.23 3.09
N VAL A 62 -11.18 -1.86 1.95
CA VAL A 62 -10.64 -1.50 0.63
C VAL A 62 -10.99 -0.07 0.24
N GLN A 63 -12.24 0.35 0.41
CA GLN A 63 -12.70 1.73 0.14
C GLN A 63 -11.91 2.79 0.91
N VAL A 64 -11.41 2.45 2.11
CA VAL A 64 -10.59 3.35 2.93
C VAL A 64 -9.11 3.24 2.57
N ALA A 65 -8.62 2.02 2.33
CA ALA A 65 -7.20 1.75 2.08
C ALA A 65 -6.74 2.30 0.72
N VAL A 66 -7.50 2.11 -0.35
CA VAL A 66 -7.08 2.51 -1.72
C VAL A 66 -6.75 4.01 -1.83
N PRO A 67 -7.62 4.94 -1.37
CA PRO A 67 -7.29 6.37 -1.39
C PRO A 67 -6.06 6.73 -0.56
N ILE A 68 -5.83 6.02 0.56
CA ILE A 68 -4.65 6.22 1.41
C ILE A 68 -3.38 5.76 0.67
N ILE A 69 -3.41 4.58 0.06
CA ILE A 69 -2.31 4.06 -0.76
C ILE A 69 -1.96 5.05 -1.87
N THR A 70 -2.96 5.56 -2.60
CA THR A 70 -2.75 6.54 -3.67
C THR A 70 -2.05 7.80 -3.17
N LYS A 71 -2.45 8.34 -2.02
CA LYS A 71 -1.81 9.53 -1.41
C LYS A 71 -0.38 9.25 -0.95
N ILE A 72 -0.13 8.08 -0.35
CA ILE A 72 1.21 7.68 0.06
C ILE A 72 2.12 7.55 -1.16
N VAL A 73 1.69 6.81 -2.18
CA VAL A 73 2.44 6.63 -3.43
C VAL A 73 2.72 7.97 -4.11
N ALA A 74 1.74 8.87 -4.17
CA ALA A 74 1.94 10.22 -4.71
C ALA A 74 3.02 10.99 -3.94
N ALA A 75 2.90 11.04 -2.61
CA ALA A 75 3.88 11.74 -1.75
C ALA A 75 5.29 11.15 -1.88
N LEU A 76 5.44 9.82 -1.89
CA LEU A 76 6.75 9.18 -2.01
C LEU A 76 7.38 9.39 -3.39
N ASN A 77 6.57 9.48 -4.45
CA ASN A 77 7.05 9.88 -5.78
C ASN A 77 7.48 11.34 -5.83
N GLU A 78 6.69 12.26 -5.26
CA GLU A 78 7.01 13.69 -5.19
C GLU A 78 8.30 13.97 -4.39
N LEU A 79 8.51 13.22 -3.30
CA LEU A 79 9.70 13.29 -2.48
C LEU A 79 10.92 12.55 -3.08
N GLY A 80 10.75 11.86 -4.21
CA GLY A 80 11.83 11.11 -4.86
C GLY A 80 12.31 9.88 -4.08
N VAL A 81 11.52 9.36 -3.15
CA VAL A 81 11.85 8.15 -2.38
C VAL A 81 11.88 6.93 -3.30
N PHE A 82 10.97 6.87 -4.27
CA PHE A 82 10.93 5.79 -5.25
C PHE A 82 11.99 6.01 -6.31
N LYS A 83 12.95 5.08 -6.38
CA LYS A 83 14.00 5.10 -7.39
C LYS A 83 13.38 4.82 -8.75
N LYS A 84 13.47 5.79 -9.66
CA LYS A 84 13.19 5.55 -11.08
C LYS A 84 14.36 4.73 -11.62
N SER A 85 14.16 3.45 -11.93
CA SER A 85 15.19 2.68 -12.64
C SER A 85 15.44 3.37 -13.99
N VAL A 86 16.61 3.98 -14.13
CA VAL A 86 17.15 4.35 -15.43
C VAL A 86 17.56 3.04 -16.08
N LEU A 87 16.83 2.61 -17.10
CA LEU A 87 17.37 1.61 -18.03
C LEU A 87 18.50 2.32 -18.76
N GLU A 88 19.74 2.06 -18.37
CA GLU A 88 20.90 2.43 -19.18
C GLU A 88 20.70 1.77 -20.56
N PRO A 89 20.66 2.54 -21.67
CA PRO A 89 20.63 1.95 -22.98
C PRO A 89 21.91 1.14 -23.12
N ALA A 90 21.80 -0.16 -23.42
CA ALA A 90 22.94 -0.98 -23.77
C ALA A 90 23.74 -0.27 -24.87
N GLN A 91 24.98 0.11 -24.56
CA GLN A 91 25.92 0.70 -25.51
C GLN A 91 26.35 -0.33 -26.54
#